data_AF-A0A831UGK7-F1
#
_entry.id   AF-A0A831UGK7-F1
#
_cell.length_a   1.000
_cell.length_b   1.000
_cell.length_c   1.000
_cell.angle_alpha   90.00
_cell.angle_beta   90.00
_cell.angle_gamma   90.00
#
_symmetry.space_group_name_H-M   'P 1'
#
loop_
_entity.id
_entity.type
_entity.pdbx_description
1 polymer ?
#
loop_
_entity_poly.entity_id
_entity_poly.type
_entity_poly.pdbx_seq_one_letter_code
_entity_poly.pdbx_strand_id
1 'polypeptide(L)'
;MFGLFRKKTGEPIEFGSAEAAFDYACRNLENLILLEAVIPALVVERRGTGTEGEQLFLVRLANRDGGKVIEACTLKESLRHPSVGDLVGFRVVKIEPELPEPFDLLGFIAFKLQPVYVPGRGWRIAESFVPDNIKPTLRM
;
A
#
# COMPACT_ATOMS: atom_id res chain seq x y z
N MET A 1 5.83 27.21 -26.47
CA MET A 1 4.40 27.13 -26.11
C MET A 1 4.20 25.78 -25.42
N PHE A 2 4.32 25.74 -24.09
CA PHE A 2 4.34 24.47 -23.33
C PHE A 2 2.90 24.01 -23.08
N GLY A 3 2.52 22.92 -23.74
CA GLY A 3 1.23 22.26 -23.54
C GLY A 3 1.15 21.70 -22.12
N LEU A 4 0.38 22.35 -21.27
CA LEU A 4 0.04 21.90 -19.94
C LEU A 4 -0.69 20.55 -20.07
N PHE A 5 -0.01 19.44 -19.80
CA PHE A 5 -0.63 18.10 -19.76
C PHE A 5 -1.65 18.06 -18.61
N ARG A 6 -2.89 18.48 -18.88
CA ARG A 6 -4.03 18.20 -18.00
C ARG A 6 -4.21 16.69 -17.98
N LYS A 7 -3.65 16.04 -16.94
CA LYS A 7 -3.91 14.65 -16.60
C LYS A 7 -5.42 14.47 -16.55
N LYS A 8 -6.00 13.72 -17.51
CA LYS A 8 -7.44 13.43 -17.52
C LYS A 8 -7.74 12.65 -16.23
N THR A 9 -8.33 13.30 -15.25
CA THR A 9 -8.89 12.63 -14.09
C THR A 9 -10.12 11.90 -14.57
N GLY A 10 -10.06 10.57 -14.59
CA GLY A 10 -11.21 9.73 -14.93
C GLY A 10 -12.25 9.73 -13.82
N GLU A 11 -13.42 9.20 -14.12
CA GLU A 11 -14.45 8.96 -13.10
C GLU A 11 -13.96 7.93 -12.07
N PRO A 12 -14.31 8.09 -10.78
CA PRO A 12 -13.99 7.11 -9.75
C PRO A 12 -14.57 5.73 -10.09
N ILE A 13 -13.76 4.68 -9.90
CA ILE A 13 -14.18 3.30 -9.99
C ILE A 13 -14.39 2.81 -8.56
N GLU A 14 -15.64 2.47 -8.22
CA GLU A 14 -16.03 1.96 -6.91
C GLU A 14 -16.16 0.43 -6.97
N PHE A 15 -15.60 -0.26 -5.99
CA PHE A 15 -15.65 -1.72 -5.89
C PHE A 15 -16.51 -2.14 -4.70
N GLY A 16 -17.26 -3.23 -4.87
CA GLY A 16 -18.13 -3.77 -3.82
C GLY A 16 -17.39 -4.38 -2.63
N SER A 17 -16.09 -4.68 -2.76
CA SER A 17 -15.27 -5.20 -1.66
C SER A 17 -13.79 -4.85 -1.82
N ALA A 18 -13.04 -5.04 -0.73
CA ALA A 18 -11.58 -4.87 -0.71
C ALA A 18 -10.88 -5.87 -1.64
N GLU A 19 -11.38 -7.10 -1.71
CA GLU A 19 -10.88 -8.16 -2.59
C GLU A 19 -11.07 -7.80 -4.06
N ALA A 20 -12.26 -7.29 -4.45
CA ALA A 20 -12.51 -6.87 -5.82
C ALA A 20 -11.61 -5.69 -6.23
N ALA A 21 -11.38 -4.75 -5.31
CA ALA A 21 -10.43 -3.66 -5.52
C ALA A 21 -8.98 -4.17 -5.65
N PHE A 22 -8.59 -5.14 -4.82
CA PHE A 22 -7.28 -5.79 -4.89
C PHE A 22 -7.07 -6.52 -6.23
N ASP A 23 -8.05 -7.32 -6.66
CA ASP A 23 -8.01 -8.03 -7.94
C ASP A 23 -7.91 -7.05 -9.12
N TYR A 24 -8.63 -5.94 -9.06
CA TYR A 24 -8.49 -4.87 -10.04
C TYR A 24 -7.07 -4.30 -10.05
N ALA A 25 -6.48 -4.05 -8.88
CA ALA A 25 -5.11 -3.57 -8.75
C ALA A 25 -4.12 -4.50 -9.46
N CYS A 26 -4.18 -5.81 -9.19
CA CYS A 26 -3.30 -6.81 -9.79
C CYS A 26 -3.43 -6.87 -11.33
N ARG A 27 -4.67 -6.81 -11.84
CA ARG A 27 -4.93 -7.01 -13.28
C ARG A 27 -4.67 -5.75 -14.12
N ASN A 28 -4.96 -4.57 -13.57
CA ASN A 28 -5.06 -3.35 -14.37
C ASN A 28 -3.95 -2.33 -14.09
N LEU A 29 -3.32 -2.37 -12.91
CA LEU A 29 -2.28 -1.43 -12.54
C LEU A 29 -0.90 -2.07 -12.72
N GLU A 30 0.11 -1.26 -13.06
CA GLU A 30 1.49 -1.76 -13.18
C GLU A 30 2.06 -2.21 -11.83
N ASN A 31 1.69 -1.51 -10.75
CA ASN A 31 2.15 -1.76 -9.38
C ASN A 31 3.67 -1.98 -9.30
N LEU A 32 4.44 -1.16 -10.03
CA LEU A 32 5.89 -1.24 -10.01
C LEU A 32 6.39 -1.01 -8.59
N ILE A 33 7.25 -1.93 -8.13
CA ILE A 33 7.93 -1.82 -6.85
C ILE A 33 9.04 -0.79 -7.01
N LEU A 34 8.72 0.46 -6.72
CA LEU A 34 9.65 1.60 -6.75
C LEU A 34 9.81 2.17 -5.34
N LEU A 35 10.94 2.83 -5.10
CA LEU A 35 11.18 3.53 -3.84
C LEU A 35 10.06 4.54 -3.57
N GLU A 36 9.56 4.59 -2.34
CA GLU A 36 8.44 5.41 -1.86
C GLU A 36 7.08 5.13 -2.52
N ALA A 37 6.99 4.16 -3.43
CA ALA A 37 5.72 3.76 -4.01
C ALA A 37 4.77 3.23 -2.93
N VAL A 38 3.48 3.57 -3.08
CA VAL A 38 2.41 3.00 -2.26
C VAL A 38 1.68 1.98 -3.10
N ILE A 39 1.91 0.71 -2.79
CA ILE A 39 1.36 -0.43 -3.52
C ILE A 39 0.16 -0.97 -2.74
N PRO A 40 -0.99 -1.22 -3.39
CA PRO A 40 -2.12 -1.85 -2.73
C PRO A 40 -1.77 -3.24 -2.22
N ALA A 41 -2.24 -3.60 -1.05
CA ALA A 41 -2.11 -4.94 -0.50
C ALA A 41 -3.40 -5.33 0.24
N LEU A 42 -3.70 -6.63 0.30
CA LEU A 42 -4.80 -7.15 1.08
C LEU A 42 -4.25 -7.78 2.37
N VAL A 43 -4.80 -7.42 3.53
CA VAL A 43 -4.38 -8.01 4.81
C VAL A 43 -4.95 -9.42 4.95
N VAL A 44 -4.08 -10.41 5.06
CA VAL A 44 -4.44 -11.83 5.12
C VAL A 44 -4.47 -12.34 6.55
N GLU A 45 -3.49 -11.96 7.36
CA GLU A 45 -3.35 -12.46 8.73
C GLU A 45 -2.70 -11.40 9.64
N ARG A 46 -3.09 -11.37 10.92
CA ARG A 46 -2.37 -10.63 11.96
C ARG A 46 -1.40 -11.57 12.68
N ARG A 47 -0.11 -11.26 12.68
CA ARG A 47 0.95 -12.06 13.30
C ARG A 47 1.26 -11.68 14.75
N GLY A 48 0.92 -10.46 15.15
CA GLY A 48 1.08 -10.00 16.53
C GLY A 48 1.79 -8.65 16.60
N THR A 49 2.63 -8.48 17.63
CA THR A 49 3.41 -7.26 17.87
C THR A 49 4.90 -7.64 17.83
N GLY A 50 5.70 -6.86 17.11
CA GLY A 50 7.15 -7.01 17.08
C GLY A 50 7.84 -6.46 18.32
N THR A 51 9.17 -6.52 18.36
CA THR A 51 9.95 -6.16 19.55
C THR A 51 9.96 -4.66 19.83
N GLU A 52 9.75 -3.83 18.81
CA GLU A 52 9.74 -2.36 18.92
C GLU A 52 8.31 -1.80 19.03
N GLY A 53 7.32 -2.67 19.21
CA GLY A 53 5.90 -2.31 19.37
C GLY A 53 5.13 -2.15 18.06
N GLU A 54 5.76 -2.42 16.91
CA GLU A 54 5.10 -2.46 15.61
C GLU A 54 4.08 -3.61 15.52
N GLN A 55 2.99 -3.40 14.79
CA GLN A 55 2.02 -4.46 14.54
C GLN A 55 2.41 -5.22 13.28
N LEU A 56 2.52 -6.55 13.36
CA LEU A 56 2.96 -7.44 12.29
C LEU A 56 1.79 -8.13 11.60
N PHE A 57 1.85 -8.21 10.27
CA PHE A 57 0.80 -8.77 9.42
C PHE A 57 1.41 -9.59 8.27
N LEU A 58 0.66 -10.60 7.81
CA LEU A 58 0.82 -11.10 6.46
C LEU A 58 -0.11 -10.33 5.53
N VAL A 59 0.45 -9.83 4.44
CA VAL A 59 -0.30 -9.14 3.39
C VAL A 59 -0.02 -9.77 2.04
N ARG A 60 -1.01 -9.72 1.15
CA ARG A 60 -0.82 -10.05 -0.27
C ARG A 60 -0.63 -8.74 -1.01
N LEU A 61 0.60 -8.42 -1.39
CA LEU A 61 1.00 -7.22 -2.11
C LEU A 61 0.59 -7.35 -3.59
N ALA A 62 -0.09 -6.35 -4.15
CA ALA A 62 -0.58 -6.41 -5.52
C ALA A 62 0.58 -6.38 -6.53
N ASN A 63 0.58 -7.33 -7.46
CA ASN A 63 1.48 -7.40 -8.61
C ASN A 63 0.74 -8.01 -9.81
N ARG A 64 1.40 -8.10 -10.97
CA ARG A 64 0.80 -8.66 -12.20
C ARG A 64 0.46 -10.15 -12.11
N ASP A 65 1.07 -10.88 -11.19
CA ASP A 65 0.87 -12.32 -11.00
C ASP A 65 -0.30 -12.65 -10.05
N GLY A 66 -1.11 -11.65 -9.68
CA GLY A 66 -2.25 -11.81 -8.76
C GLY A 66 -1.92 -11.57 -7.28
N GLY A 67 -0.66 -11.24 -6.99
CA GLY A 67 -0.16 -10.77 -5.70
C GLY A 67 0.90 -11.67 -5.08
N LYS A 68 1.84 -11.07 -4.35
CA LYS A 68 2.91 -11.75 -3.59
C LYS A 68 2.63 -11.65 -2.10
N VAL A 69 2.68 -12.77 -1.37
CA VAL A 69 2.54 -12.75 0.09
C VAL A 69 3.85 -12.31 0.71
N ILE A 70 3.80 -11.28 1.55
CA ILE A 70 4.94 -10.76 2.30
C ILE A 70 4.53 -10.51 3.75
N GLU A 71 5.53 -10.47 4.63
CA GLU A 71 5.36 -9.90 5.95
C GLU A 71 5.45 -8.37 5.86
N ALA A 72 4.56 -7.68 6.57
CA ALA A 72 4.54 -6.24 6.63
C ALA A 72 4.20 -5.78 8.05
N CYS A 73 4.67 -4.58 8.40
CA CYS A 73 4.42 -3.99 9.71
C CYS A 73 3.83 -2.59 9.61
N THR A 74 3.18 -2.11 10.67
CA THR A 74 3.00 -0.66 10.87
C THR A 74 4.31 -0.04 11.34
N LEU A 75 4.41 1.29 11.34
CA LEU A 75 5.50 1.95 12.06
C LEU A 75 5.33 1.76 13.57
N LYS A 76 6.44 1.80 14.30
CA LYS A 76 6.42 1.92 15.77
C LYS A 76 5.63 3.17 16.17
N GLU A 77 5.00 3.14 17.35
CA GLU A 77 4.15 4.23 17.85
C GLU A 77 2.87 4.48 17.03
N SER A 78 2.58 3.66 16.03
CA SER A 78 1.30 3.74 15.34
C SER A 78 0.17 3.38 16.30
N LEU A 79 -0.72 4.33 16.53
CA LEU A 79 -1.88 4.16 17.41
C LEU A 79 -3.01 3.36 16.76
N ARG A 80 -2.90 3.10 15.45
CA ARG A 80 -3.94 2.54 14.60
C ARG A 80 -3.33 1.46 13.73
N HIS A 81 -4.12 0.44 13.40
CA HIS A 81 -3.63 -0.66 12.59
C HIS A 81 -4.77 -1.23 11.74
N PRO A 82 -4.46 -1.89 10.61
CA PRO A 82 -5.49 -2.51 9.80
C PRO A 82 -6.09 -3.74 10.47
N SER A 83 -7.22 -4.19 9.92
CA SER A 83 -7.83 -5.48 10.23
C SER A 83 -7.63 -6.48 9.08
N VAL A 84 -7.77 -7.78 9.36
CA VAL A 84 -7.78 -8.81 8.30
C VAL A 84 -8.94 -8.51 7.33
N GLY A 85 -8.65 -8.61 6.03
CA GLY A 85 -9.58 -8.25 4.95
C GLY A 85 -9.50 -6.79 4.49
N ASP A 86 -8.78 -5.92 5.21
CA ASP A 86 -8.62 -4.53 4.77
C ASP A 86 -7.74 -4.44 3.52
N LEU A 87 -8.15 -3.57 2.59
CA LEU A 87 -7.27 -3.07 1.54
C LEU A 87 -6.38 -1.97 2.13
N VAL A 88 -5.07 -2.13 2.00
CA VAL A 88 -4.08 -1.23 2.58
C VAL A 88 -3.08 -0.74 1.55
N GLY A 89 -2.45 0.40 1.83
CA GLY A 89 -1.32 0.91 1.06
C GLY A 89 -0.01 0.55 1.74
N PHE A 90 0.77 -0.36 1.14
CA PHE A 90 2.12 -0.68 1.56
C PHE A 90 3.11 0.31 0.95
N ARG A 91 3.80 1.09 1.77
CA ARG A 91 4.83 2.02 1.31
C ARG A 91 6.18 1.34 1.28
N VAL A 92 6.80 1.33 0.10
CA VAL A 92 8.16 0.84 -0.12
C VAL A 92 9.15 1.86 0.42
N VAL A 93 10.08 1.42 1.27
CA VAL A 93 11.14 2.27 1.88
C VAL A 93 12.52 1.88 1.39
N LYS A 94 12.76 0.60 1.09
CA LYS A 94 14.02 0.13 0.52
C LYS A 94 13.78 -1.08 -0.36
N ILE A 95 14.57 -1.19 -1.43
CA ILE A 95 14.62 -2.36 -2.30
C ILE A 95 16.07 -2.83 -2.28
N GLU A 96 16.30 -4.07 -1.84
CA GLU A 96 17.61 -4.71 -1.75
C GLU A 96 17.60 -5.96 -2.62
N PRO A 97 17.78 -5.84 -3.95
CA PRO A 97 17.63 -6.96 -4.87
C PRO A 97 18.69 -8.06 -4.69
N GLU A 98 19.73 -7.81 -3.91
CA GLU A 98 20.77 -8.78 -3.56
C GLU A 98 20.35 -9.73 -2.43
N LEU A 99 19.31 -9.39 -1.67
CA LEU A 99 18.77 -10.23 -0.61
C LEU A 99 17.74 -11.24 -1.16
N PRO A 100 17.61 -12.43 -0.54
CA PRO A 100 16.57 -13.37 -0.92
C PRO A 100 15.18 -12.84 -0.54
N GLU A 101 14.16 -13.23 -1.32
CA GLU A 101 12.78 -12.96 -0.94
C GLU A 101 12.44 -13.60 0.43
N PRO A 102 11.62 -12.95 1.27
CA PRO A 102 10.95 -11.65 1.06
C PRO A 102 11.76 -10.43 1.57
N PHE A 103 13.04 -10.60 1.92
CA PHE A 103 13.88 -9.55 2.50
C PHE A 103 14.37 -8.52 1.48
N ASP A 104 14.14 -8.77 0.20
CA ASP A 104 14.43 -7.88 -0.92
C ASP A 104 13.60 -6.60 -0.90
N LEU A 105 12.52 -6.57 -0.12
CA LEU A 105 11.58 -5.45 -0.04
C LEU A 105 11.31 -5.04 1.41
N LEU A 106 11.74 -3.82 1.76
CA LEU A 106 11.44 -3.22 3.07
C LEU A 106 10.43 -2.10 2.92
N GLY A 107 9.45 -2.08 3.81
CA GLY A 107 8.40 -1.09 3.82
C GLY A 107 7.47 -1.25 5.00
N PHE A 108 6.38 -0.50 5.00
CA PHE A 108 5.38 -0.55 6.07
C PHE A 108 3.97 -0.26 5.53
N ILE A 109 2.97 -0.69 6.29
CA ILE A 109 1.56 -0.40 6.03
C ILE A 109 1.26 1.04 6.43
N ALA A 110 1.06 1.91 5.45
CA ALA A 110 0.90 3.35 5.67
C ALA A 110 -0.57 3.78 5.82
N PHE A 111 -1.47 3.12 5.09
CA PHE A 111 -2.86 3.57 4.95
C PHE A 111 -3.85 2.41 4.90
N LYS A 112 -5.06 2.63 5.41
CA LYS A 112 -6.25 1.91 4.95
C LYS A 112 -6.76 2.60 3.69
N LEU A 113 -7.01 1.83 2.64
CA LEU A 113 -7.56 2.32 1.39
C LEU A 113 -9.06 2.06 1.35
N GLN A 114 -9.80 2.99 0.77
CA GLN A 114 -11.17 2.72 0.34
C GLN A 114 -11.12 1.84 -0.92
N PRO A 115 -12.12 0.99 -1.17
CA PRO A 115 -12.28 0.27 -2.43
C PRO A 115 -12.75 1.23 -3.53
N VAL A 116 -12.02 2.33 -3.75
CA VAL A 116 -12.29 3.37 -4.74
C VAL A 116 -10.98 3.82 -5.38
N TYR A 117 -10.85 3.57 -6.69
CA TYR A 117 -9.71 4.01 -7.49
C TYR A 117 -10.11 5.18 -8.38
N VAL A 118 -9.34 6.26 -8.33
CA VAL A 118 -9.55 7.42 -9.20
C VAL A 118 -8.43 7.49 -10.23
N PRO A 119 -8.68 7.20 -11.52
CA PRO A 119 -7.66 7.25 -12.55
C PRO A 119 -6.93 8.60 -12.58
N GLY A 120 -5.60 8.56 -12.54
CA GLY A 120 -4.73 9.73 -12.48
C GLY A 120 -4.46 10.30 -11.09
N ARG A 121 -5.28 9.95 -10.06
CA ARG A 121 -5.07 10.33 -8.64
C ARG A 121 -4.63 9.16 -7.76
N GLY A 122 -5.09 7.94 -8.04
CA GLY A 122 -4.80 6.73 -7.25
C GLY A 122 -5.96 6.30 -6.35
N TRP A 123 -5.65 5.44 -5.38
CA TRP A 123 -6.60 4.93 -4.39
C TRP A 123 -6.99 6.01 -3.38
N ARG A 124 -8.27 6.07 -3.01
CA ARG A 124 -8.71 6.93 -1.91
C ARG A 124 -8.23 6.35 -0.57
N ILE A 125 -7.73 7.22 0.30
CA ILE A 125 -7.28 6.86 1.65
C ILE A 125 -8.48 7.00 2.60
N ALA A 126 -8.77 5.94 3.34
CA ALA A 126 -9.76 5.95 4.42
C ALA A 126 -9.12 6.42 5.73
N GLU A 127 -7.92 5.93 6.01
CA GLU A 127 -7.24 6.14 7.30
C GLU A 127 -5.71 6.10 7.12
N SER A 128 -5.00 6.90 7.92
CA SER A 128 -3.54 6.87 8.01
C SER A 128 -3.09 6.09 9.24
N PHE A 129 -2.14 5.19 9.06
CA PHE A 129 -1.43 4.49 10.13
C PHE A 129 -0.03 5.07 10.38
N VAL A 130 0.37 6.09 9.63
CA VAL A 130 1.62 6.82 9.90
C VAL A 130 1.44 7.63 11.20
N PRO A 131 2.36 7.50 12.18
CA PRO A 131 2.35 8.33 13.38
C PRO A 131 2.38 9.84 13.06
N ASP A 132 1.63 10.64 13.82
CA ASP A 132 1.46 12.07 13.57
C ASP A 132 2.75 12.88 13.84
N ASN A 133 3.72 12.30 14.55
CA ASN A 133 5.02 12.90 14.84
C ASN A 133 6.03 12.75 13.68
N ILE A 134 5.70 12.00 12.64
CA ILE A 134 6.53 11.84 11.45
C ILE A 134 6.19 12.94 10.45
N LYS A 135 7.20 13.72 10.06
CA LYS A 135 7.03 14.75 9.03
C LYS A 135 6.51 14.09 7.73
N PRO A 136 5.45 14.64 7.10
CA PRO A 136 5.03 14.18 5.80
C PRO A 136 6.20 14.25 4.81
N THR A 137 6.42 13.19 4.05
CA THR A 137 7.36 13.23 2.92
C THR A 137 6.89 14.32 1.95
N LEU A 138 7.71 15.36 1.74
CA LEU A 138 7.43 16.40 0.77
C LEU A 138 7.41 15.77 -0.62
N ARG A 139 6.26 15.78 -1.29
CA ARG A 139 6.20 15.44 -2.72
C ARG A 139 6.67 16.68 -3.49
N MET A 140 7.86 16.60 -4.10
CA MET A 140 8.32 17.60 -5.09
C MET A 140 7.59 17.44 -6.41
#